data_AF-H2AT03-F1
#
_entry.id   AF-H2AT03-F1
#
_cell.length_a   1.000
_cell.length_b   1.000
_cell.length_c   1.000
_cell.angle_alpha   90.00
_cell.angle_beta   90.00
_cell.angle_gamma   90.00
#
_symmetry.space_group_name_H-M   'P 1'
#
loop_
_entity.id
_entity.type
_entity.pdbx_description
1 polymer ?
#
loop_
_entity_poly.entity_id
_entity_poly.type
_entity_poly.pdbx_seq_one_letter_code
_entity_poly.pdbx_strand_id
1 'polypeptide(L)'
;MQSEPETPLHAQPDEHLNLNDLKELDQQDIADLDLNPGLEDSIPATPIPSGINIASKRSLDDTTNEIQFDNFEDFAPQVNIRSPFSSNTNLSSLAHTLPDLDRSTRLRQLSMSQQSKFISYVDQQLLAIQRKFVQSRGLNDKLGYVTLSELLKDVKALLDFIWYSIDGLVSTEHLLQFSKEELNSKISSWEQEVLQKDQQTVKSSDFGQTYYIMRIADDLMDYVEKFEIAPSDRETISKLFKLFFILDRIFKLLIVGLNANNIKLNQTDVIRFIGIAERSRMKLPLFFEHCNIHGYHFELSKIYEESLDLCPC
;
A
#
# COMPACT_ATOMS: atom_id res chain seq x y z
N MET A 1 -42.99 27.88 29.80
CA MET A 1 -43.12 27.19 28.50
C MET A 1 -42.34 28.03 27.50
N GLN A 2 -41.07 27.69 27.25
CA GLN A 2 -40.26 28.34 26.22
C GLN A 2 -40.34 27.46 24.98
N SER A 3 -40.81 28.05 23.89
CA SER A 3 -40.99 27.41 22.60
C SER A 3 -39.62 27.13 21.96
N GLU A 4 -39.48 25.96 21.34
CA GLU A 4 -38.26 25.58 20.62
C GLU A 4 -38.01 26.52 19.42
N PRO A 5 -36.76 26.89 19.14
CA PRO A 5 -36.42 27.76 18.01
C PRO A 5 -36.64 27.03 16.67
N GLU A 6 -37.23 27.72 15.70
CA GLU A 6 -37.47 27.15 14.36
C GLU A 6 -36.15 26.89 13.64
N THR A 7 -35.95 25.64 13.20
CA THR A 7 -34.82 25.25 12.36
C THR A 7 -34.98 25.78 10.93
N PRO A 8 -33.92 26.30 10.30
CA PRO A 8 -33.99 26.81 8.93
C PRO A 8 -34.39 25.72 7.94
N LEU A 9 -35.25 26.07 6.98
CA LEU A 9 -35.66 25.19 5.89
C LEU A 9 -34.48 24.93 4.94
N HIS A 10 -34.25 23.65 4.65
CA HIS A 10 -33.22 23.21 3.70
C HIS A 10 -33.63 23.51 2.26
N ALA A 11 -32.69 23.97 1.44
CA ALA A 11 -32.92 24.24 0.01
C ALA A 11 -33.32 22.95 -0.73
N GLN A 12 -34.21 23.09 -1.72
CA GLN A 12 -34.71 21.98 -2.54
C GLN A 12 -33.67 21.54 -3.60
N PRO A 13 -33.79 20.33 -4.18
CA PRO A 13 -32.77 19.73 -5.05
C PRO A 13 -32.36 20.55 -6.29
N ASP A 14 -33.24 21.43 -6.78
CA ASP A 14 -33.02 22.22 -8.00
C ASP A 14 -32.73 23.71 -7.71
N GLU A 15 -32.50 24.06 -6.45
CA GLU A 15 -32.28 25.45 -6.02
C GLU A 15 -30.79 25.71 -5.76
N HIS A 16 -30.15 26.48 -6.63
CA HIS A 16 -28.76 26.92 -6.43
C HIS A 16 -28.72 28.06 -5.41
N LEU A 17 -28.11 27.80 -4.25
CA LEU A 17 -27.86 28.81 -3.22
C LEU A 17 -26.97 29.93 -3.76
N ASN A 18 -27.47 31.16 -3.70
CA ASN A 18 -26.72 32.34 -4.11
C ASN A 18 -25.73 32.71 -2.99
N LEU A 19 -24.48 32.26 -3.13
CA LEU A 19 -23.41 32.42 -2.13
C LEU A 19 -23.01 33.88 -1.84
N ASN A 20 -23.48 34.83 -2.65
CA ASN A 20 -23.20 36.26 -2.48
C ASN A 20 -24.03 36.94 -1.38
N ASP A 21 -25.07 36.27 -0.85
CA ASP A 21 -25.95 36.78 0.21
C ASP A 21 -25.66 36.15 1.60
N LEU A 22 -24.54 35.43 1.74
CA LEU A 22 -24.12 34.90 3.03
C LEU A 22 -23.66 36.05 3.93
N LYS A 23 -24.43 36.30 4.99
CA LYS A 23 -24.07 37.24 6.05
C LYS A 23 -22.85 36.69 6.79
N GLU A 24 -21.73 37.42 6.73
CA GLU A 24 -20.54 37.07 7.50
C GLU A 24 -20.88 37.05 9.00
N LEU A 25 -20.42 36.00 9.70
CA LEU A 25 -20.64 35.83 11.13
C LEU A 25 -19.93 36.96 11.89
N ASP A 26 -20.62 37.59 12.83
CA ASP A 26 -20.05 38.67 13.63
C ASP A 26 -19.02 38.10 14.62
N GLN A 27 -18.01 38.88 14.99
CA GLN A 27 -16.93 38.44 15.88
C GLN A 27 -17.44 38.00 17.27
N GLN A 28 -18.64 38.42 17.64
CA GLN A 28 -19.32 38.03 18.86
C GLN A 28 -19.90 36.60 18.79
N ASP A 29 -20.38 36.16 17.63
CA ASP A 29 -20.89 34.79 17.42
C ASP A 29 -19.75 33.75 17.45
N ILE A 30 -18.54 34.17 17.07
CA ILE A 30 -17.32 33.34 17.09
C ILE A 30 -16.80 33.15 18.53
N ALA A 31 -17.04 34.12 19.42
CA ALA A 31 -16.59 34.06 20.82
C ALA A 31 -17.44 33.14 21.69
N ASP A 32 -18.72 32.93 21.35
CA ASP A 32 -19.63 32.02 22.06
C ASP A 32 -19.37 30.53 21.74
N LEU A 33 -18.53 30.24 20.75
CA LEU A 33 -18.13 28.88 20.36
C LEU A 33 -16.87 28.35 21.11
N ASP A 34 -16.26 29.15 21.99
CA ASP A 34 -15.09 28.75 22.78
C ASP A 34 -15.51 28.06 24.09
N LEU A 35 -15.75 26.75 24.01
CA LEU A 35 -16.11 25.93 25.17
C LEU A 35 -14.87 25.62 26.04
N ASN A 36 -14.61 26.51 27.01
CA ASN A 36 -13.84 26.31 28.26
C ASN A 36 -12.40 25.73 28.14
N PRO A 37 -11.36 26.58 28.03
CA PRO A 37 -9.96 26.19 28.13
C PRO A 37 -9.43 26.32 29.57
N GLY A 38 -10.01 25.58 30.53
CA GLY A 38 -9.79 25.84 31.97
C GLY A 38 -9.84 24.64 32.91
N LEU A 39 -9.42 23.45 32.47
CA LEU A 39 -9.29 22.25 33.34
C LEU A 39 -7.93 21.56 33.15
N GLU A 40 -6.84 22.33 33.25
CA GLU A 40 -5.52 21.82 33.64
C GLU A 40 -5.10 22.59 34.88
N ASP A 41 -5.28 22.01 36.07
CA ASP A 41 -4.42 22.20 37.26
C ASP A 41 -5.04 21.51 38.48
N SER A 42 -4.66 20.25 38.71
CA SER A 42 -4.56 19.64 40.06
C SER A 42 -4.09 18.18 40.02
N ILE A 43 -2.77 17.98 39.93
CA ILE A 43 -2.14 16.74 40.41
C ILE A 43 -1.18 17.12 41.56
N PRO A 44 -1.49 16.78 42.82
CA PRO A 44 -0.57 16.99 43.91
C PRO A 44 0.50 15.90 43.97
N ALA A 45 1.76 16.32 44.07
CA ALA A 45 2.91 15.48 44.35
C ALA A 45 2.80 14.79 45.72
N THR A 46 3.08 13.49 45.78
CA THR A 46 3.36 12.76 47.02
C THR A 46 4.62 11.89 46.88
N PRO A 47 5.35 11.64 47.99
CA PRO A 47 6.79 11.36 47.96
C PRO A 47 7.14 9.87 47.98
N ILE A 48 8.31 9.56 47.43
CA ILE A 48 9.00 8.26 47.48
C ILE A 48 9.46 7.96 48.90
N PRO A 49 9.32 6.70 49.39
CA PRO A 49 10.27 6.13 50.32
C PRO A 49 11.02 4.94 49.70
N SER A 50 12.32 4.95 49.95
CA SER A 50 13.28 3.93 49.56
C SER A 50 13.16 2.66 50.41
N GLY A 51 13.31 1.50 49.76
CA GLY A 51 13.87 0.28 50.33
C GLY A 51 12.88 -0.71 50.94
N ILE A 52 12.69 -1.86 50.28
CA ILE A 52 12.71 -3.23 50.85
C ILE A 52 12.87 -4.22 49.68
N ASN A 53 13.97 -4.98 49.70
CA ASN A 53 14.14 -6.22 48.94
C ASN A 53 13.31 -7.32 49.60
N ILE A 54 12.34 -7.93 48.90
CA ILE A 54 11.94 -9.32 49.16
C ILE A 54 11.64 -9.99 47.81
N ALA A 55 12.51 -10.93 47.45
CA ALA A 55 12.26 -11.93 46.43
C ALA A 55 11.03 -12.76 46.80
N SER A 56 10.11 -12.95 45.85
CA SER A 56 9.27 -14.14 45.80
C SER A 56 8.80 -14.36 44.36
N LYS A 57 9.40 -15.36 43.73
CA LYS A 57 8.81 -16.13 42.63
C LYS A 57 7.37 -16.44 42.99
N ARG A 58 6.41 -15.85 42.27
CA ARG A 58 5.06 -16.44 42.18
C ARG A 58 5.13 -17.50 41.10
N SER A 59 5.06 -18.77 41.51
CA SER A 59 4.58 -19.85 40.65
C SER A 59 3.14 -19.52 40.30
N LEU A 60 2.87 -19.23 39.03
CA LEU A 60 1.51 -19.16 38.54
C LEU A 60 1.03 -20.61 38.42
N ASP A 61 0.10 -20.97 39.30
CA ASP A 61 -0.58 -22.25 39.24
C ASP A 61 -1.53 -22.23 38.04
N ASP A 62 -1.51 -23.36 37.37
CA ASP A 62 -2.19 -23.71 36.14
C ASP A 62 -3.71 -23.78 36.37
N THR A 63 -4.49 -23.72 35.28
CA THR A 63 -5.96 -23.83 35.20
C THR A 63 -6.80 -22.58 35.50
N THR A 64 -6.86 -21.65 34.53
CA THR A 64 -8.15 -21.12 34.04
C THR A 64 -8.01 -20.54 32.63
N ASN A 65 -8.69 -21.18 31.70
CA ASN A 65 -9.12 -20.74 30.36
C ASN A 65 -8.02 -20.50 29.31
N GLU A 66 -8.14 -21.29 28.23
CA GLU A 66 -7.54 -21.08 26.91
C GLU A 66 -7.84 -19.66 26.40
N ILE A 67 -7.08 -18.67 26.87
CA ILE A 67 -6.82 -17.49 26.08
C ILE A 67 -5.74 -17.97 25.11
N GLN A 68 -6.15 -18.22 23.87
CA GLN A 68 -5.25 -18.42 22.75
C GLN A 68 -4.44 -17.12 22.59
N PHE A 69 -3.39 -16.97 23.38
CA PHE A 69 -2.42 -15.90 23.20
C PHE A 69 -1.66 -16.22 21.92
N ASP A 70 -1.57 -15.24 21.02
CA ASP A 70 -0.78 -15.36 19.79
C ASP A 70 0.66 -15.78 20.15
N ASN A 71 1.19 -16.76 19.43
CA ASN A 71 2.55 -17.22 19.67
C ASN A 71 3.51 -16.09 19.31
N PHE A 72 4.51 -15.82 20.16
CA PHE A 72 5.52 -14.79 19.88
C PHE A 72 6.21 -14.97 18.50
N GLU A 73 6.32 -16.23 18.05
CA GLU A 73 6.88 -16.58 16.74
C GLU A 73 6.06 -16.04 15.55
N ASP A 74 4.77 -15.77 15.74
CA ASP A 74 3.87 -15.26 14.70
C ASP A 74 4.13 -13.78 14.37
N PHE A 75 4.86 -13.08 15.25
CA PHE A 75 5.33 -11.71 15.08
C PHE A 75 6.76 -11.63 14.50
N ALA A 76 7.37 -12.76 14.18
CA ALA A 76 8.66 -12.81 13.49
C ALA A 76 8.45 -12.90 11.96
N PRO A 77 9.36 -12.34 11.14
CA PRO A 77 9.28 -12.45 9.70
C PRO A 77 9.44 -13.91 9.25
N GLN A 78 8.40 -14.46 8.64
CA GLN A 78 8.38 -15.80 8.04
C GLN A 78 8.74 -15.79 6.55
N VAL A 79 8.49 -14.68 5.85
CA VAL A 79 8.74 -14.55 4.42
C VAL A 79 10.15 -14.02 4.17
N ASN A 80 10.95 -14.79 3.42
CA ASN A 80 12.22 -14.28 2.91
C ASN A 80 11.95 -13.34 1.72
N ILE A 81 11.85 -12.05 2.03
CA ILE A 81 11.61 -10.96 1.07
C ILE A 81 12.74 -10.83 0.05
N ARG A 82 13.97 -11.27 0.40
CA ARG A 82 15.16 -11.22 -0.47
C ARG A 82 15.23 -12.38 -1.48
N SER A 83 14.36 -13.38 -1.34
CA SER A 83 14.28 -14.51 -2.26
C SER A 83 13.45 -14.15 -3.50
N PRO A 84 13.84 -14.56 -4.72
CA PRO A 84 13.10 -14.24 -5.94
C PRO A 84 11.68 -14.82 -5.94
N PHE A 85 10.80 -14.30 -6.80
CA PHE A 85 9.42 -14.78 -6.99
C PHE A 85 9.40 -16.13 -7.75
N SER A 86 10.50 -16.47 -8.42
CA SER A 86 10.75 -17.76 -9.09
C SER A 86 12.09 -18.34 -8.67
N SER A 87 12.11 -19.54 -8.09
CA SER A 87 13.33 -20.23 -7.64
C SER A 87 14.26 -20.73 -8.76
N ASN A 88 14.00 -20.41 -10.03
CA ASN A 88 14.67 -21.02 -11.19
C ASN A 88 15.42 -20.03 -12.12
N THR A 89 15.57 -18.76 -11.76
CA THR A 89 16.33 -17.81 -12.58
C THR A 89 17.70 -17.54 -11.94
N ASN A 90 18.77 -18.04 -12.59
CA ASN A 90 20.14 -17.65 -12.28
C ASN A 90 20.34 -16.15 -12.60
N LEU A 91 19.97 -15.29 -11.64
CA LEU A 91 20.11 -13.83 -11.71
C LEU A 91 21.55 -13.36 -11.54
N SER A 92 22.42 -14.22 -11.01
CA SER A 92 23.85 -13.95 -10.78
C SER A 92 24.63 -13.72 -12.08
N SER A 93 24.18 -14.27 -13.21
CA SER A 93 24.80 -14.01 -14.51
C SER A 93 24.37 -12.69 -15.16
N LEU A 94 23.30 -12.04 -14.68
CA LEU A 94 22.88 -10.70 -15.15
C LEU A 94 23.46 -9.57 -14.28
N ALA A 95 23.72 -9.84 -12.99
CA ALA A 95 24.25 -8.85 -12.05
C ALA A 95 25.66 -8.35 -12.43
N HIS A 96 26.47 -9.17 -13.10
CA HIS A 96 27.81 -8.78 -13.58
C HIS A 96 27.83 -8.03 -14.91
N THR A 97 26.68 -7.86 -15.57
CA THR A 97 26.55 -7.13 -16.85
C THR A 97 25.83 -5.79 -16.74
N LEU A 98 25.41 -5.39 -15.54
CA LEU A 98 24.86 -4.06 -15.32
C LEU A 98 26.02 -3.12 -14.96
N PRO A 99 26.41 -2.17 -15.85
CA PRO A 99 27.28 -1.08 -15.44
C PRO A 99 26.60 -0.32 -14.31
N ASP A 100 27.40 0.28 -13.42
CA ASP A 100 26.94 1.28 -12.44
C ASP A 100 25.80 2.09 -13.06
N LEU A 101 24.61 1.98 -12.47
CA LEU A 101 23.37 2.49 -13.03
C LEU A 101 23.41 4.01 -12.96
N ASP A 102 24.13 4.62 -13.89
CA ASP A 102 24.13 6.03 -14.19
C ASP A 102 22.72 6.31 -14.73
N ARG A 103 21.76 6.54 -13.81
CA ARG A 103 20.33 6.78 -14.05
C ARG A 103 20.07 8.05 -14.90
N SER A 104 21.14 8.65 -15.42
CA SER A 104 21.19 9.68 -16.44
C SER A 104 20.67 9.23 -17.82
N THR A 105 20.49 7.93 -18.08
CA THR A 105 19.77 7.49 -19.29
C THR A 105 18.27 7.63 -19.09
N ARG A 106 17.77 8.87 -19.24
CA ARG A 106 16.33 9.14 -19.32
C ARG A 106 15.73 8.19 -20.35
N LEU A 107 14.75 7.37 -19.94
CA LEU A 107 14.08 6.48 -20.88
C LEU A 107 13.48 7.34 -21.99
N ARG A 108 13.74 6.93 -23.24
CA ARG A 108 13.20 7.62 -24.40
C ARG A 108 11.67 7.62 -24.27
N GLN A 109 11.06 8.80 -24.22
CA GLN A 109 9.61 8.92 -24.21
C GLN A 109 9.03 8.18 -25.41
N LEU A 110 8.05 7.31 -25.13
CA LEU A 110 7.36 6.56 -26.17
C LEU A 110 6.58 7.53 -27.06
N SER A 111 6.56 7.27 -28.36
CA SER A 111 5.69 8.01 -29.29
C SER A 111 4.22 7.77 -28.94
N MET A 112 3.30 8.68 -29.31
CA MET A 112 1.86 8.48 -29.09
C MET A 112 1.36 7.12 -29.63
N SER A 113 1.86 6.68 -30.78
CA SER A 113 1.53 5.36 -31.33
C SER A 113 2.06 4.19 -30.50
N GLN A 114 3.23 4.33 -29.86
CA GLN A 114 3.77 3.34 -28.93
C GLN A 114 2.99 3.34 -27.61
N GLN A 115 2.61 4.52 -27.10
CA GLN A 115 1.75 4.66 -25.92
C GLN A 115 0.39 3.99 -26.15
N SER A 116 -0.26 4.23 -27.29
CA SER A 116 -1.53 3.56 -27.62
C SER A 116 -1.38 2.03 -27.73
N LYS A 117 -0.26 1.54 -28.28
CA LYS A 117 0.03 0.10 -28.31
C LYS A 117 0.27 -0.47 -26.91
N PHE A 118 0.96 0.27 -26.05
CA PHE A 118 1.15 -0.10 -24.65
C PHE A 118 -0.19 -0.23 -23.93
N ILE A 119 -1.03 0.81 -23.98
CA ILE A 119 -2.37 0.82 -23.37
C ILE A 119 -3.19 -0.36 -23.87
N SER A 120 -3.25 -0.55 -25.19
CA SER A 120 -3.97 -1.67 -25.81
C SER A 120 -3.46 -3.04 -25.34
N TYR A 121 -2.14 -3.18 -25.18
CA TYR A 121 -1.54 -4.42 -24.68
C TYR A 121 -1.88 -4.65 -23.21
N VAL A 122 -1.75 -3.64 -22.35
CA VAL A 122 -2.07 -3.76 -20.92
C VAL A 122 -3.56 -4.08 -20.72
N ASP A 123 -4.46 -3.41 -21.46
CA ASP A 123 -5.89 -3.71 -21.44
C ASP A 123 -6.19 -5.15 -21.86
N GLN A 124 -5.55 -5.63 -22.93
CA GLN A 124 -5.68 -7.01 -23.39
C GLN A 124 -5.21 -8.01 -22.33
N GLN A 125 -4.09 -7.72 -21.65
CA GLN A 125 -3.56 -8.59 -20.60
C GLN A 125 -4.43 -8.59 -19.35
N LEU A 126 -4.90 -7.43 -18.88
CA LEU A 126 -5.87 -7.36 -17.77
C LEU A 126 -7.14 -8.13 -18.09
N LEU A 127 -7.67 -7.97 -19.30
CA LEU A 127 -8.86 -8.69 -19.73
C LEU A 127 -8.59 -10.20 -19.90
N ALA A 128 -7.38 -10.60 -20.28
CA ALA A 128 -6.99 -12.01 -20.32
C ALA A 128 -6.90 -12.61 -18.90
N ILE A 129 -6.28 -11.90 -17.96
CA ILE A 129 -6.21 -12.29 -16.54
C ILE A 129 -7.62 -12.41 -15.97
N GLN A 130 -8.46 -11.40 -16.17
CA GLN A 130 -9.84 -11.39 -15.69
C GLN A 130 -10.67 -12.53 -16.29
N ARG A 131 -10.56 -12.81 -17.60
CA ARG A 131 -11.26 -13.93 -18.24
C ARG A 131 -10.82 -15.28 -17.67
N LYS A 132 -9.51 -15.51 -17.51
CA LYS A 132 -8.99 -16.74 -16.90
C LYS A 132 -9.45 -16.89 -15.45
N PHE A 133 -9.47 -15.78 -14.70
CA PHE A 133 -9.99 -15.76 -13.34
C PHE A 133 -11.49 -16.12 -13.29
N VAL A 134 -12.33 -15.48 -14.11
CA VAL A 134 -13.77 -15.81 -14.17
C VAL A 134 -13.99 -17.26 -14.61
N GLN A 135 -13.20 -17.78 -15.55
CA GLN A 135 -13.28 -19.18 -15.97
C GLN A 135 -12.98 -20.16 -14.83
N SER A 136 -12.03 -19.82 -13.95
CA SER A 136 -11.70 -20.62 -12.76
C SER A 136 -12.81 -20.66 -11.69
N ARG A 137 -13.84 -19.80 -11.79
CA ARG A 137 -14.91 -19.66 -10.79
C ARG A 137 -16.27 -20.17 -11.25
N GLY A 138 -16.34 -20.95 -12.34
CA GLY A 138 -17.56 -21.66 -12.70
C GLY A 138 -17.94 -21.68 -14.18
N LEU A 139 -17.05 -21.26 -15.09
CA LEU A 139 -17.33 -21.35 -16.53
C LEU A 139 -16.63 -22.53 -17.21
N ASN A 140 -15.34 -22.77 -16.91
CA ASN A 140 -14.56 -23.87 -17.48
C ASN A 140 -13.28 -24.11 -16.66
N ASP A 141 -13.29 -25.13 -15.79
CA ASP A 141 -12.16 -25.46 -14.90
C ASP A 141 -10.87 -25.83 -15.65
N LYS A 142 -10.96 -26.19 -16.93
CA LYS A 142 -9.81 -26.56 -17.76
C LYS A 142 -9.05 -25.38 -18.36
N LEU A 143 -9.66 -24.18 -18.40
CA LEU A 143 -9.11 -23.01 -19.09
C LEU A 143 -8.77 -21.85 -18.13
N GLY A 144 -9.24 -21.92 -16.88
CA GLY A 144 -8.94 -20.94 -15.84
C GLY A 144 -7.67 -21.25 -15.05
N TYR A 145 -7.36 -20.37 -14.08
CA TYR A 145 -6.29 -20.62 -13.11
C TYR A 145 -6.63 -21.79 -12.19
N VAL A 146 -5.70 -22.73 -12.04
CA VAL A 146 -5.86 -23.86 -11.13
C VAL A 146 -5.49 -23.46 -9.71
N THR A 147 -4.45 -22.63 -9.57
CA THR A 147 -3.92 -22.20 -8.27
C THR A 147 -3.75 -20.68 -8.22
N LEU A 148 -3.79 -20.12 -7.01
CA LEU A 148 -3.48 -18.71 -6.79
C LEU A 148 -2.07 -18.36 -7.28
N SER A 149 -1.09 -19.27 -7.15
CA SER A 149 0.26 -19.01 -7.64
C SER A 149 0.33 -18.75 -9.15
N GLU A 150 -0.55 -19.32 -9.98
CA GLU A 150 -0.57 -19.05 -11.42
C GLU A 150 -1.08 -17.63 -11.71
N LEU A 151 -2.16 -17.24 -11.02
CA LEU A 151 -2.69 -15.88 -11.10
C LEU A 151 -1.63 -14.85 -10.67
N LEU A 152 -0.97 -15.09 -9.53
CA LEU A 152 0.05 -14.18 -9.01
C LEU A 152 1.22 -14.02 -9.99
N LYS A 153 1.58 -15.06 -10.74
CA LYS A 153 2.59 -14.98 -11.82
C LYS A 153 2.16 -14.10 -12.97
N ASP A 154 0.93 -14.26 -13.47
CA ASP A 154 0.42 -13.46 -14.59
C ASP A 154 0.27 -11.98 -14.17
N VAL A 155 -0.23 -11.71 -12.95
CA VAL A 155 -0.32 -10.35 -12.38
C VAL A 155 1.07 -9.74 -12.20
N LYS A 156 2.04 -10.48 -11.65
CA LYS A 156 3.42 -10.02 -11.46
C LYS A 156 4.10 -9.70 -12.79
N ALA A 157 3.94 -10.54 -13.81
CA ALA A 157 4.51 -10.30 -15.14
C ALA A 157 3.97 -9.02 -15.77
N LEU A 158 2.67 -8.76 -15.62
CA LEU A 158 2.06 -7.52 -16.09
C LEU A 158 2.56 -6.30 -15.31
N LEU A 159 2.69 -6.42 -13.99
CA LEU A 159 3.24 -5.37 -13.13
C LEU A 159 4.69 -5.04 -13.49
N ASP A 160 5.53 -6.04 -13.72
CA ASP A 160 6.92 -5.86 -14.18
C ASP A 160 6.98 -5.11 -15.51
N PHE A 161 6.12 -5.47 -16.45
CA PHE A 161 6.04 -4.80 -17.75
C PHE A 161 5.66 -3.32 -17.62
N ILE A 162 4.67 -3.01 -16.79
CA ILE A 162 4.26 -1.61 -16.55
C ILE A 162 5.38 -0.86 -15.83
N TRP A 163 5.97 -1.44 -14.79
CA TRP A 163 7.05 -0.81 -14.04
C TRP A 163 8.30 -0.57 -14.87
N TYR A 164 8.65 -1.50 -15.76
CA TYR A 164 9.74 -1.32 -16.72
C TYR A 164 9.54 -0.07 -17.58
N SER A 165 8.30 0.27 -17.95
CA SER A 165 8.00 1.49 -18.71
C SER A 165 8.13 2.78 -17.88
N ILE A 166 8.14 2.69 -16.55
CA ILE A 166 8.28 3.82 -15.63
C ILE A 166 9.75 4.02 -15.23
N ASP A 167 10.44 2.94 -14.84
CA ASP A 167 11.74 3.01 -14.18
C ASP A 167 12.86 2.26 -14.94
N GLY A 168 12.53 1.49 -15.98
CA GLY A 168 13.50 0.75 -16.78
C GLY A 168 14.04 -0.52 -16.09
N LEU A 169 13.52 -0.85 -14.90
CA LEU A 169 13.86 -2.07 -14.18
C LEU A 169 13.08 -3.25 -14.75
N VAL A 170 13.80 -4.29 -15.17
CA VAL A 170 13.22 -5.49 -15.80
C VAL A 170 12.39 -6.32 -14.82
N SER A 171 12.80 -6.35 -13.54
CA SER A 171 12.08 -7.05 -12.48
C SER A 171 11.86 -6.15 -11.28
N THR A 172 10.62 -6.06 -10.85
CA THR A 172 10.25 -5.34 -9.63
C THR A 172 10.77 -6.01 -8.35
N GLU A 173 11.29 -7.24 -8.42
CA GLU A 173 11.93 -7.91 -7.28
C GLU A 173 13.17 -7.17 -6.77
N HIS A 174 13.85 -6.43 -7.63
CA HIS A 174 15.00 -5.62 -7.20
C HIS A 174 14.61 -4.58 -6.15
N LEU A 175 13.34 -4.15 -6.12
CA LEU A 175 12.82 -3.23 -5.10
C LEU A 175 12.82 -3.85 -3.69
N LEU A 176 12.80 -5.19 -3.60
CA LEU A 176 12.83 -5.94 -2.35
C LEU A 176 14.25 -6.18 -1.81
N GLN A 177 15.28 -5.91 -2.62
CA GLN A 177 16.68 -6.10 -2.21
C GLN A 177 17.16 -4.97 -1.29
N PHE A 178 16.57 -3.78 -1.39
CA PHE A 178 16.91 -2.63 -0.58
C PHE A 178 16.23 -2.69 0.79
N SER A 179 16.97 -2.41 1.86
CA SER A 179 16.36 -2.20 3.18
C SER A 179 15.49 -0.93 3.18
N LYS A 180 14.61 -0.79 4.18
CA LYS A 180 13.79 0.43 4.36
C LYS A 180 14.68 1.66 4.48
N GLU A 181 15.78 1.55 5.21
CA GLU A 181 16.77 2.62 5.44
C GLU A 181 17.56 2.94 4.18
N GLU A 182 18.01 1.94 3.43
CA GLU A 182 18.74 2.12 2.18
C GLU A 182 17.87 2.79 1.12
N LEU A 183 16.60 2.39 1.01
CA LEU A 183 15.65 3.01 0.09
C LEU A 183 15.37 4.45 0.50
N ASN A 184 15.16 4.72 1.79
CA ASN A 184 14.96 6.09 2.30
C ASN A 184 16.19 6.97 2.06
N SER A 185 17.40 6.46 2.32
CA SER A 185 18.64 7.19 2.07
C SER A 185 18.82 7.49 0.58
N LYS A 186 18.48 6.54 -0.30
CA LYS A 186 18.48 6.76 -1.75
C LYS A 186 17.46 7.81 -2.15
N ILE A 187 16.25 7.73 -1.60
CA ILE A 187 15.18 8.72 -1.81
C ILE A 187 15.67 10.12 -1.44
N SER A 188 16.22 10.32 -0.24
CA SER A 188 16.72 11.61 0.20
C SER A 188 17.91 12.11 -0.63
N SER A 189 18.81 11.22 -1.04
CA SER A 189 19.91 11.57 -1.97
C SER A 189 19.37 12.02 -3.32
N TRP A 190 18.36 11.33 -3.86
CA TRP A 190 17.74 11.68 -5.14
C TRP A 190 16.95 12.98 -5.06
N GLU A 191 16.25 13.24 -3.95
CA GLU A 191 15.59 14.53 -3.72
C GLU A 191 16.59 15.68 -3.78
N GLN A 192 17.77 15.51 -3.16
CA GLN A 192 18.83 16.51 -3.20
C GLN A 192 19.41 16.69 -4.61
N GLU A 193 19.60 15.62 -5.37
CA GLU A 193 20.07 15.69 -6.76
C GLU A 193 19.06 16.35 -7.70
N VAL A 194 17.76 16.08 -7.51
CA VAL A 194 16.67 16.70 -8.29
C VAL A 194 16.52 18.17 -7.94
N LEU A 195 16.64 18.55 -6.66
CA LEU A 195 16.63 19.95 -6.21
C LEU A 195 17.82 20.75 -6.75
N GLN A 196 18.97 20.11 -6.97
CA GLN A 196 20.17 20.75 -7.54
C GLN A 196 20.13 20.84 -9.07
N LYS A 197 19.38 19.96 -9.75
CA LYS A 197 19.14 20.02 -11.20
C LYS A 197 17.95 20.94 -11.49
N ASP A 198 18.23 22.23 -11.50
CA ASP A 198 17.31 23.32 -11.79
C ASP A 198 16.35 23.04 -12.99
N GLN A 199 15.05 23.18 -12.73
CA GLN A 199 13.92 23.58 -13.60
C GLN A 199 13.94 23.34 -15.13
N GLN A 200 14.58 22.31 -15.66
CA GLN A 200 14.06 21.75 -16.92
C GLN A 200 12.82 20.96 -16.57
N THR A 201 11.66 21.51 -16.90
CA THR A 201 10.34 20.88 -16.85
C THR A 201 10.38 19.53 -17.58
N VAL A 202 10.90 18.50 -16.90
CA VAL A 202 10.86 17.12 -17.37
C VAL A 202 9.40 16.71 -17.26
N LYS A 203 8.69 16.89 -18.37
CA LYS A 203 7.30 16.49 -18.50
C LYS A 203 7.23 15.01 -18.15
N SER A 204 6.54 14.70 -17.04
CA SER A 204 6.27 13.33 -16.64
C SER A 204 5.60 12.61 -17.81
N SER A 205 6.15 11.45 -18.17
CA SER A 205 5.61 10.65 -19.27
C SER A 205 4.56 9.67 -18.76
N ASP A 206 3.63 10.14 -17.92
CA ASP A 206 2.50 9.32 -17.52
C ASP A 206 1.41 9.38 -18.60
N PHE A 207 1.07 8.23 -19.15
CA PHE A 207 0.00 8.06 -20.13
C PHE A 207 -0.98 6.96 -19.69
N GLY A 208 -1.10 6.74 -18.37
CA GLY A 208 -2.02 5.78 -17.76
C GLY A 208 -1.34 4.66 -16.97
N GLN A 209 -0.02 4.73 -16.77
CA GLN A 209 0.74 3.66 -16.11
C GLN A 209 0.38 3.57 -14.62
N THR A 210 0.23 4.73 -13.97
CA THR A 210 -0.20 4.86 -12.58
C THR A 210 -1.60 4.28 -12.36
N TYR A 211 -2.52 4.59 -13.27
CA TYR A 211 -3.88 4.02 -13.27
C TYR A 211 -3.87 2.49 -13.32
N TYR A 212 -3.04 1.89 -14.18
CA TYR A 212 -2.96 0.43 -14.28
C TYR A 212 -2.36 -0.23 -13.05
N ILE A 213 -1.32 0.36 -12.45
CA ILE A 213 -0.76 -0.14 -11.18
C ILE A 213 -1.81 -0.08 -10.08
N MET A 214 -2.55 1.02 -9.99
CA MET A 214 -3.61 1.18 -9.00
C MET A 214 -4.76 0.20 -9.21
N ARG A 215 -5.15 -0.03 -10.47
CA ARG A 215 -6.15 -1.06 -10.81
C ARG A 215 -5.67 -2.46 -10.44
N ILE A 216 -4.42 -2.80 -10.71
CA ILE A 216 -3.83 -4.08 -10.30
C ILE A 216 -3.90 -4.25 -8.78
N ALA A 217 -3.56 -3.21 -8.02
CA ALA A 217 -3.61 -3.25 -6.55
C ALA A 217 -5.04 -3.45 -6.02
N ASP A 218 -6.03 -2.79 -6.61
CA ASP A 218 -7.46 -2.91 -6.28
C ASP A 218 -7.98 -4.33 -6.60
N ASP A 219 -7.74 -4.80 -7.84
CA ASP A 219 -8.20 -6.10 -8.33
C ASP A 219 -7.51 -7.29 -7.62
N LEU A 220 -6.25 -7.12 -7.17
CA LEU A 220 -5.45 -8.18 -6.56
C LEU A 220 -6.15 -8.78 -5.33
N MET A 221 -6.60 -7.94 -4.40
CA MET A 221 -7.27 -8.42 -3.19
C MET A 221 -8.58 -9.14 -3.52
N ASP A 222 -9.35 -8.61 -4.46
CA ASP A 222 -10.62 -9.22 -4.86
C ASP A 222 -10.42 -10.57 -5.56
N TYR A 223 -9.30 -10.75 -6.26
CA TYR A 223 -8.95 -12.07 -6.78
C TYR A 223 -8.52 -13.04 -5.67
N VAL A 224 -7.63 -12.61 -4.78
CA VAL A 224 -7.06 -13.45 -3.70
C VAL A 224 -8.16 -14.03 -2.82
N GLU A 225 -9.15 -13.21 -2.46
CA GLU A 225 -10.28 -13.60 -1.60
C GLU A 225 -11.10 -14.77 -2.16
N LYS A 226 -11.00 -15.07 -3.47
CA LYS A 226 -11.75 -16.15 -4.12
C LYS A 226 -10.97 -17.45 -4.24
N PHE A 227 -9.71 -17.50 -3.80
CA PHE A 227 -8.93 -18.74 -3.77
C PHE A 227 -8.87 -19.29 -2.35
N GLU A 228 -8.94 -20.61 -2.23
CA GLU A 228 -8.63 -21.30 -0.97
C GLU A 228 -7.13 -21.61 -0.96
N ILE A 229 -6.45 -21.24 0.12
CA ILE A 229 -5.02 -21.52 0.31
C ILE A 229 -4.90 -22.48 1.49
N ALA A 230 -4.21 -23.60 1.28
CA ALA A 230 -3.90 -24.51 2.38
C ALA A 230 -2.85 -23.87 3.30
N PRO A 231 -2.96 -24.02 4.64
CA PRO A 231 -1.95 -23.49 5.59
C PRO A 231 -0.52 -24.01 5.35
N SER A 232 -0.38 -25.15 4.67
CA SER A 232 0.90 -25.73 4.29
C SER A 232 1.52 -25.10 3.02
N ASP A 233 0.77 -24.33 2.24
CA ASP A 233 1.23 -23.71 0.99
C ASP A 233 2.02 -22.41 1.24
N ARG A 234 3.15 -22.57 1.93
CA ARG A 234 4.07 -21.47 2.23
C ARG A 234 4.62 -20.79 0.98
N GLU A 235 4.70 -21.50 -0.15
CA GLU A 235 5.21 -20.93 -1.39
C GLU A 235 4.25 -19.90 -1.98
N THR A 236 2.95 -20.23 -2.08
CA THR A 236 1.93 -19.30 -2.57
C THR A 236 1.77 -18.11 -1.61
N ILE A 237 1.76 -18.36 -0.30
CA ILE A 237 1.70 -17.29 0.73
C ILE A 237 2.91 -16.36 0.60
N SER A 238 4.11 -16.91 0.44
CA SER A 238 5.33 -16.12 0.24
C SER A 238 5.26 -15.25 -1.02
N LYS A 239 4.76 -15.79 -2.14
CA LYS A 239 4.58 -15.01 -3.38
C LYS A 239 3.56 -13.89 -3.21
N LEU A 240 2.47 -14.15 -2.49
CA LEU A 240 1.44 -13.16 -2.21
C LEU A 240 2.02 -11.96 -1.44
N PHE A 241 2.73 -12.22 -0.34
CA PHE A 241 3.37 -11.16 0.44
C PHE A 241 4.45 -10.41 -0.35
N LYS A 242 5.27 -11.12 -1.14
CA LYS A 242 6.24 -10.46 -2.03
C LYS A 242 5.56 -9.50 -3.00
N LEU A 243 4.41 -9.87 -3.57
CA LEU A 243 3.69 -8.99 -4.49
C LEU A 243 3.15 -7.74 -3.77
N PHE A 244 2.59 -7.88 -2.56
CA PHE A 244 2.18 -6.71 -1.77
C PHE A 244 3.34 -5.80 -1.40
N PHE A 245 4.47 -6.34 -0.96
CA PHE A 245 5.64 -5.53 -0.65
C PHE A 245 6.22 -4.85 -1.89
N ILE A 246 6.16 -5.50 -3.06
CA ILE A 246 6.53 -4.86 -4.32
C ILE A 246 5.60 -3.67 -4.63
N LEU A 247 4.29 -3.86 -4.49
CA LEU A 247 3.32 -2.79 -4.69
C LEU A 247 3.54 -1.64 -3.71
N ASP A 248 3.78 -1.92 -2.43
CA ASP A 248 4.09 -0.91 -1.40
C ASP A 248 5.31 -0.06 -1.80
N ARG A 249 6.41 -0.71 -2.24
CA ARG A 249 7.62 -0.03 -2.71
C ARG A 249 7.36 0.81 -3.97
N ILE A 250 6.57 0.29 -4.90
CA ILE A 250 6.16 1.02 -6.11
C ILE A 250 5.36 2.26 -5.74
N PHE A 251 4.35 2.14 -4.89
CA PHE A 251 3.52 3.28 -4.46
C PHE A 251 4.34 4.30 -3.68
N LYS A 252 5.24 3.87 -2.81
CA LYS A 252 6.19 4.75 -2.13
C LYS A 252 6.98 5.62 -3.13
N LEU A 253 7.55 4.99 -4.16
CA LEU A 253 8.30 5.71 -5.21
C LEU A 253 7.39 6.63 -6.05
N LEU A 254 6.16 6.21 -6.35
CA LEU A 254 5.19 7.02 -7.10
C LEU A 254 4.61 8.19 -6.28
N ILE A 255 4.48 8.07 -4.96
CA ILE A 255 4.02 9.16 -4.09
C ILE A 255 5.07 10.27 -4.04
N VAL A 256 6.34 9.90 -3.88
CA VAL A 256 7.43 10.89 -3.86
C VAL A 256 7.72 11.42 -5.27
N GLY A 257 7.57 10.58 -6.30
CA GLY A 257 7.88 10.89 -7.69
C GLY A 257 9.32 10.57 -8.09
N LEU A 258 9.99 9.67 -7.37
CA LEU A 258 11.42 9.32 -7.55
C LEU A 258 11.59 8.05 -8.37
N ASN A 259 11.36 8.18 -9.67
CA ASN A 259 11.56 7.13 -10.67
C ASN A 259 12.21 7.75 -11.93
N ALA A 260 12.68 6.91 -12.85
CA ALA A 260 13.41 7.38 -14.04
C ALA A 260 12.64 8.42 -14.88
N ASN A 261 11.30 8.37 -14.86
CA ASN A 261 10.42 9.26 -15.61
C ASN A 261 9.79 10.40 -14.78
N ASN A 262 10.17 10.57 -13.51
CA ASN A 262 9.58 11.52 -12.54
C ASN A 262 8.04 11.48 -12.51
N ILE A 263 7.45 10.30 -12.64
CA ILE A 263 6.02 10.07 -12.54
C ILE A 263 5.63 10.11 -11.07
N LYS A 264 4.73 11.03 -10.73
CA LYS A 264 4.22 11.24 -9.39
C LYS A 264 2.70 11.06 -9.37
N LEU A 265 2.16 10.43 -8.34
CA LEU A 265 0.71 10.39 -8.11
C LEU A 265 0.18 11.79 -7.83
N ASN A 266 -0.95 12.12 -8.46
CA ASN A 266 -1.70 13.32 -8.08
C ASN A 266 -2.44 13.09 -6.75
N GLN A 267 -2.96 14.16 -6.13
CA GLN A 267 -3.67 14.06 -4.86
C GLN A 267 -4.87 13.10 -4.92
N THR A 268 -5.66 13.15 -6.00
CA THR A 268 -6.80 12.25 -6.18
C THR A 268 -6.39 10.77 -6.22
N ASP A 269 -5.29 10.46 -6.90
CA ASP A 269 -4.74 9.12 -7.00
C ASP A 269 -4.17 8.66 -5.65
N VAL A 270 -3.56 9.56 -4.88
CA VAL A 270 -3.12 9.27 -3.51
C VAL A 270 -4.31 8.90 -2.62
N ILE A 271 -5.39 9.68 -2.64
CA ILE A 271 -6.60 9.38 -1.85
C ILE A 271 -7.21 8.03 -2.28
N ARG A 272 -7.26 7.75 -3.59
CA ARG A 272 -7.74 6.47 -4.10
C ARG A 272 -6.85 5.31 -3.65
N PHE A 273 -5.54 5.49 -3.68
CA PHE A 273 -4.57 4.50 -3.20
C PHE A 273 -4.76 4.21 -1.71
N ILE A 274 -4.95 5.23 -0.86
CA ILE A 274 -5.22 5.04 0.58
C ILE A 274 -6.44 4.13 0.77
N GLY A 275 -7.53 4.38 0.05
CA GLY A 275 -8.73 3.53 0.12
C GLY A 275 -8.48 2.07 -0.29
N ILE A 276 -7.62 1.83 -1.27
CA ILE A 276 -7.22 0.48 -1.72
C ILE A 276 -6.33 -0.20 -0.68
N ALA A 277 -5.35 0.54 -0.15
CA ALA A 277 -4.39 0.04 0.83
C ALA A 277 -5.06 -0.33 2.14
N GLU A 278 -5.90 0.54 2.70
CA GLU A 278 -6.66 0.28 3.93
C GLU A 278 -7.62 -0.90 3.78
N ARG A 279 -8.33 -1.00 2.63
CA ARG A 279 -9.17 -2.16 2.33
C ARG A 279 -8.34 -3.44 2.30
N SER A 280 -7.15 -3.40 1.71
CA SER A 280 -6.25 -4.56 1.65
C SER A 280 -5.75 -4.97 3.03
N ARG A 281 -5.36 -4.01 3.88
CA ARG A 281 -4.93 -4.25 5.27
C ARG A 281 -6.03 -4.83 6.14
N MET A 282 -7.29 -4.53 5.85
CA MET A 282 -8.44 -5.11 6.56
C MET A 282 -8.84 -6.49 6.02
N LYS A 283 -8.95 -6.64 4.69
CA LYS A 283 -9.40 -7.88 4.05
C LYS A 283 -8.40 -9.02 4.17
N LEU A 284 -7.09 -8.73 4.10
CA LEU A 284 -6.07 -9.78 4.06
C LEU A 284 -5.96 -10.58 5.37
N PRO A 285 -5.94 -9.97 6.57
CA PRO A 285 -6.02 -10.71 7.83
C PRO A 285 -7.28 -11.56 7.94
N LEU A 286 -8.45 -11.01 7.60
CA LEU A 286 -9.72 -11.76 7.60
C LEU A 286 -9.62 -12.97 6.67
N PHE A 287 -9.04 -12.81 5.49
CA PHE A 287 -8.84 -13.92 4.55
C PHE A 287 -7.91 -15.01 5.14
N PHE A 288 -6.84 -14.62 5.84
CA PHE A 288 -5.93 -15.56 6.50
C PHE A 288 -6.62 -16.32 7.64
N GLU A 289 -7.44 -15.64 8.44
CA GLU A 289 -8.29 -16.25 9.47
C GLU A 289 -9.26 -17.27 8.86
N HIS A 290 -9.94 -16.91 7.76
CA HIS A 290 -10.86 -17.82 7.06
C HIS A 290 -10.15 -19.07 6.51
N CYS A 291 -8.91 -18.93 6.04
CA CYS A 291 -8.10 -20.05 5.57
C CYS A 291 -7.39 -20.81 6.72
N ASN A 292 -7.58 -20.39 7.97
CA ASN A 292 -6.90 -20.92 9.16
C ASN A 292 -5.36 -20.90 9.04
N ILE A 293 -4.83 -19.82 8.46
CA ILE A 293 -3.40 -19.58 8.28
C ILE A 293 -2.89 -18.72 9.43
N HIS A 294 -2.01 -19.28 10.25
CA HIS A 294 -1.38 -18.60 11.39
C HIS A 294 0.10 -18.33 11.11
N GLY A 295 0.72 -17.44 11.89
CA GLY A 295 2.16 -17.19 11.82
C GLY A 295 2.62 -15.96 11.04
N TYR A 296 1.72 -15.32 10.28
CA TYR A 296 2.10 -14.22 9.39
C TYR A 296 1.68 -12.84 9.92
N HIS A 297 1.51 -12.68 11.24
CA HIS A 297 1.03 -11.42 11.83
C HIS A 297 2.02 -10.28 11.56
N PHE A 298 3.32 -10.59 11.55
CA PHE A 298 4.35 -9.62 11.15
C PHE A 298 4.10 -9.11 9.72
N GLU A 299 4.02 -9.99 8.72
CA GLU A 299 3.84 -9.57 7.34
C GLU A 299 2.52 -8.85 7.11
N LEU A 300 1.43 -9.33 7.72
CA LEU A 300 0.12 -8.69 7.67
C LEU A 300 0.16 -7.25 8.20
N SER A 301 0.90 -7.00 9.29
CA SER A 301 1.05 -5.66 9.86
C SER A 301 1.77 -4.68 8.93
N LYS A 302 2.63 -5.20 8.04
CA LYS A 302 3.52 -4.44 7.15
C LYS A 302 2.94 -4.17 5.76
N ILE A 303 1.75 -4.65 5.45
CA ILE A 303 1.12 -4.42 4.14
C ILE A 303 0.84 -2.92 3.96
N TYR A 304 1.40 -2.35 2.89
CA TYR A 304 1.32 -0.93 2.53
C TYR A 304 1.82 0.06 3.59
N GLU A 305 2.54 -0.40 4.62
CA GLU A 305 2.99 0.48 5.71
C GLU A 305 3.83 1.65 5.17
N GLU A 306 4.78 1.39 4.28
CA GLU A 306 5.74 2.41 3.89
C GLU A 306 5.19 3.48 2.94
N SER A 307 4.25 3.10 2.09
CA SER A 307 3.55 4.04 1.21
C SER A 307 2.51 4.84 1.98
N LEU A 308 1.80 4.24 2.93
CA LEU A 308 0.84 4.93 3.79
C LEU A 308 1.51 5.94 4.73
N ASP A 309 2.71 5.65 5.26
CA ASP A 309 3.50 6.58 6.08
C ASP A 309 3.78 7.93 5.37
N LEU A 310 3.70 7.96 4.02
CA LEU A 310 3.95 9.16 3.20
C LEU A 310 2.67 9.87 2.75
N CYS A 311 1.51 9.27 2.98
CA CYS A 311 0.23 9.84 2.60
C CYS A 311 -0.21 10.92 3.61
N PRO A 312 -0.80 12.04 3.15
CA PRO A 312 -1.40 13.00 4.07
C PRO A 312 -2.61 12.37 4.76
N CYS A 313 -2.67 12.52 6.08
CA CYS A 313 -3.82 12.14 6.90
C CYS A 313 -5.05 13.02 6.62
#